data_AF-A0AAW3SXZ5-F1
#
_entry.id   AF-A0AAW3SXZ5-F1
#
_cell.length_a   1.000
_cell.length_b   1.000
_cell.length_c   1.000
_cell.angle_alpha   90.00
_cell.angle_beta   90.00
_cell.angle_gamma   90.00
#
_symmetry.space_group_name_H-M   'P 1'
#
loop_
_entity.id
_entity.type
_entity.pdbx_description
1 polymer ?
#
loop_
_entity_poly.entity_id
_entity_poly.type
_entity_poly.pdbx_seq_one_letter_code
_entity_poly.pdbx_strand_id
1 'polypeptide(L)' 'MPEQLELFVVPNPCRGICQADEGGYCRGCFRSRNERFSWGQMSDAQKQDVLRLCRQRMKRSQRSEKTDTPAESRQPSLF' A
#
# COMPACT_ATOMS: atom_id res chain seq x y z
N MET A 1 -27.39 -23.22 15.27
CA MET A 1 -26.24 -23.73 14.52
C MET A 1 -25.39 -22.54 14.09
N PRO A 2 -24.39 -22.13 14.90
CA PRO A 2 -23.57 -20.98 14.57
C PRO A 2 -22.38 -21.46 13.72
N GLU A 3 -22.56 -21.54 12.40
CA GLU A 3 -21.46 -21.75 11.45
C GLU A 3 -20.78 -20.40 11.10
N GLN A 4 -20.62 -19.54 12.10
CA GLN A 4 -19.94 -18.26 11.92
C GLN A 4 -18.44 -18.46 12.12
N LEU A 5 -17.86 -19.30 11.27
CA LEU A 5 -16.42 -19.31 11.07
C LEU A 5 -16.14 -18.42 9.86
N GLU A 6 -16.34 -17.11 10.05
CA GLU A 6 -15.76 -16.09 9.16
C GLU A 6 -14.24 -16.14 9.33
N LEU A 7 -13.62 -17.17 8.73
CA LEU A 7 -12.19 -17.25 8.52
C LEU A 7 -11.83 -16.04 7.65
N PHE A 8 -11.43 -14.96 8.32
CA PHE A 8 -11.25 -13.64 7.73
C PHE A 8 -10.44 -13.72 6.43
N VAL A 9 -11.12 -13.63 5.30
CA VAL A 9 -10.47 -13.63 3.99
C VAL A 9 -9.56 -12.42 3.91
N VAL A 10 -8.29 -12.63 3.57
CA VAL A 10 -7.35 -11.52 3.46
C VAL A 10 -7.76 -10.65 2.26
N PRO A 11 -8.18 -9.39 2.46
CA PRO A 11 -8.71 -8.57 1.39
C PRO A 11 -7.61 -8.21 0.39
N ASN A 12 -7.98 -8.12 -0.89
CA ASN A 12 -7.05 -7.68 -1.93
C ASN A 12 -6.82 -6.16 -1.82
N PRO A 13 -5.58 -5.68 -1.62
CA PRO A 13 -5.27 -4.26 -1.48
C PRO A 13 -5.20 -3.51 -2.83
N CYS A 14 -5.53 -4.16 -3.95
CA CYS A 14 -5.41 -3.57 -5.28
C CYS A 14 -6.43 -2.44 -5.51
N ARG A 15 -5.94 -1.26 -5.89
CA ARG A 15 -6.80 -0.09 -6.26
C ARG A 15 -6.97 0.07 -7.78
N GLY A 16 -6.65 -0.96 -8.57
CA GLY A 16 -6.69 -0.90 -10.03
C GLY A 16 -5.57 -0.10 -10.71
N ILE A 17 -4.64 0.46 -9.92
CA ILE A 17 -3.52 1.26 -10.44
C ILE A 17 -2.30 0.35 -10.63
N CYS A 18 -2.11 -0.19 -11.82
CA CYS A 18 -0.98 -1.10 -12.12
C CYS A 18 0.30 -0.39 -12.56
N GLN A 19 0.57 0.83 -12.08
CA GLN A 19 1.77 1.60 -12.42
C GLN A 19 2.90 1.33 -11.42
N ALA A 20 4.11 1.06 -11.92
CA ALA A 20 5.31 0.90 -11.10
C ALA A 20 5.94 2.26 -10.80
N ASP A 21 6.46 2.40 -9.60
CA ASP A 21 7.28 3.52 -9.18
C ASP A 21 8.77 3.27 -9.49
N GLU A 22 9.64 4.25 -9.28
CA GLU A 22 11.08 4.14 -9.55
C GLU A 22 11.73 3.00 -8.75
N GLY A 23 11.21 2.69 -7.57
CA GLY A 23 11.61 1.55 -6.74
C GLY A 23 11.05 0.18 -7.18
N GLY A 24 10.30 0.10 -8.28
CA GLY A 24 9.72 -1.16 -8.79
C GLY A 24 8.47 -1.66 -8.05
N TYR A 25 7.86 -0.83 -7.20
CA TYR A 25 6.62 -1.13 -6.47
C TYR A 25 5.42 -0.46 -7.12
N CYS A 26 4.23 -1.05 -6.98
CA CYS A 26 2.99 -0.44 -7.44
C CYS A 26 2.69 0.86 -6.68
N ARG A 27 2.41 1.97 -7.39
CA ARG A 27 2.04 3.26 -6.79
C ARG A 27 0.75 3.22 -5.95
N GLY A 28 -0.17 2.31 -6.27
CA GLY A 28 -1.44 2.18 -5.56
C GLY A 28 -1.38 1.27 -4.34
N CYS A 29 -0.92 0.03 -4.52
CA CYS A 29 -0.93 -1.00 -3.47
C CYS A 29 0.43 -1.33 -2.87
N PHE A 30 1.52 -0.71 -3.35
CA PHE A 30 2.91 -0.89 -2.86
C PHE A 30 3.44 -2.33 -2.95
N ARG A 31 2.77 -3.17 -3.73
CA ARG A 31 3.18 -4.54 -4.02
C ARG A 31 4.24 -4.56 -5.10
N SER A 32 5.20 -5.46 -4.97
CA SER A 32 6.19 -5.75 -6.02
C SER A 32 5.53 -6.51 -7.17
N ARG A 33 6.24 -6.61 -8.30
CA ARG A 33 5.79 -7.41 -9.44
C ARG A 33 5.59 -8.88 -9.06
N ASN A 34 6.57 -9.48 -8.39
CA ASN A 34 6.51 -10.87 -7.94
C ASN A 34 5.35 -11.12 -6.97
N GLU A 35 5.13 -10.21 -6.01
CA GLU A 35 4.03 -10.33 -5.06
C GLU A 35 2.67 -10.35 -5.78
N ARG A 36 2.49 -9.52 -6.82
CA ARG A 36 1.24 -9.51 -7.61
C ARG A 36 1.00 -10.85 -8.32
N PHE A 37 2.02 -11.40 -8.97
CA PHE A 37 1.90 -12.68 -9.67
C PHE A 37 1.65 -13.86 -8.71
N SER A 38 2.33 -13.88 -7.57
CA SER A 38 2.23 -14.97 -6.61
C SER A 38 1.01 -14.87 -5.67
N TRP A 39 0.22 -13.77 -5.69
CA TRP A 39 -0.86 -13.54 -4.73
C TRP A 39 -1.91 -14.66 -4.68
N GLY A 40 -2.29 -15.21 -5.83
CA GLY A 40 -3.27 -16.30 -5.89
C GLY A 40 -2.76 -17.62 -5.30
N GLN A 41 -1.44 -17.79 -5.22
CA GLN A 41 -0.77 -18.99 -4.69
C GLN A 41 -0.30 -18.82 -3.24
N MET A 42 -0.42 -17.63 -2.67
CA MET A 42 0.02 -17.33 -1.31
C MET A 42 -0.97 -17.86 -0.27
N SER A 43 -0.45 -18.37 0.85
CA SER A 43 -1.26 -18.65 2.04
C SER A 43 -1.73 -17.37 2.71
N ASP A 44 -2.77 -17.42 3.54
CA ASP A 44 -3.29 -16.23 4.22
C ASP A 44 -2.25 -15.54 5.10
N ALA A 45 -1.37 -16.31 5.75
CA ALA A 45 -0.23 -15.77 6.49
C ALA A 45 0.72 -14.98 5.58
N GLN A 46 1.08 -15.53 4.41
CA GLN A 46 1.92 -14.84 3.43
C GLN A 46 1.25 -13.58 2.89
N LYS A 47 -0.07 -13.64 2.64
CA LYS A 47 -0.84 -12.47 2.20
C LYS A 47 -0.81 -11.37 3.26
N GLN A 48 -0.98 -11.71 4.53
CA GLN A 48 -0.90 -10.76 5.64
C GLN A 48 0.50 -10.14 5.77
N ASP A 49 1.56 -10.93 5.58
CA ASP A 49 2.94 -10.44 5.60
C ASP A 49 3.20 -9.45 4.45
N VAL A 50 2.74 -9.78 3.24
CA VAL A 50 2.82 -8.86 2.09
C VAL A 50 2.08 -7.56 2.37
N LEU A 51 0.88 -7.62 2.96
CA LEU A 51 0.15 -6.42 3.37
C LEU A 51 0.91 -5.59 4.41
N ARG A 52 1.55 -6.25 5.39
CA ARG A 52 2.39 -5.58 6.39
C ARG A 52 3.56 -4.85 5.72
N LEU A 53 4.25 -5.50 4.79
CA LEU A 53 5.35 -4.90 4.01
C LEU A 53 4.87 -3.72 3.17
N CYS A 54 3.71 -3.84 2.50
CA CYS A 54 3.12 -2.75 1.72
C CYS A 54 2.86 -1.50 2.57
N ARG A 55 2.31 -1.68 3.78
CA ARG A 55 2.11 -0.58 4.74
C ARG A 55 3.44 0.06 5.15
N GLN A 56 4.49 -0.74 5.36
CA GLN A 56 5.82 -0.20 5.69
C GLN A 56 6.42 0.59 4.52
N ARG A 57 6.32 0.09 3.29
CA ARG A 57 6.78 0.77 2.07
C ARG A 57 6.05 2.10 1.87
N MET A 58 4.73 2.11 2.04
CA MET A 58 3.91 3.33 1.99
C MET A 58 4.31 4.35 3.07
N LYS A 59 4.65 3.92 4.28
CA LYS A 59 5.16 4.84 5.33
C LYS A 59 6.52 5.42 4.98
N ARG A 60 7.40 4.64 4.33
CA ARG A 60 8.71 5.11 3.85
C ARG A 60 8.56 6.12 2.71
N SER A 61 7.72 5.83 1.71
CA SER A 61 7.47 6.74 0.59
C SER A 61 6.95 8.09 1.10
N GLN A 62 5.92 8.08 1.96
CA GLN A 62 5.36 9.31 2.52
C GLN A 62 6.38 10.14 3.32
N ARG A 63 7.38 9.49 3.93
CA ARG A 63 8.45 10.21 4.63
C ARG A 63 9.43 10.86 3.66
N SER A 64 9.73 10.20 2.54
CA SER A 64 10.51 10.79 1.44
C SER A 64 9.75 11.93 0.77
N GLU A 65 8.46 11.74 0.43
CA GLU A 65 7.60 12.72 -0.24
C GLU A 65 7.40 14.01 0.59
N LYS A 66 7.36 13.90 1.93
CA LYS A 66 7.30 15.07 2.84
C LYS A 66 8.53 15.98 2.78
N THR A 67 9.63 15.53 2.18
CA THR A 67 10.86 16.31 2.05
C THR A 67 10.86 17.16 0.76
N ASP A 68 9.99 16.83 -0.19
CA ASP A 68 9.95 17.44 -1.54
C ASP A 68 8.72 18.32 -1.79
N THR A 69 7.88 18.54 -0.77
CA THR A 69 6.85 19.58 -0.86
C THR A 69 7.42 20.85 -0.21
N PRO A 70 7.78 21.89 -0.99
CA PRO A 70 7.89 23.22 -0.40
C PRO A 70 6.52 23.52 0.18
N ALA A 71 6.49 23.80 1.48
CA ALA A 71 5.35 24.39 2.12
C ALA A 71 5.02 25.70 1.38
N GLU A 72 4.09 25.66 0.42
CA GLU A 72 3.49 26.87 -0.14
C GLU A 72 2.55 27.45 0.93
N SER A 73 3.21 28.09 1.91
CA SER A 73 2.89 29.40 2.46
C SER A 73 1.43 29.84 2.36
N ARG A 74 0.55 29.16 3.09
CA ARG A 74 -0.74 29.74 3.47
C ARG A 74 -0.59 30.68 4.67
N GLN A 75 0.04 31.85 4.52
CA GLN A 75 -0.13 33.02 5.40
C GLN A 75 0.33 34.32 4.68
N PRO A 76 -0.18 35.52 5.03
CA PRO A 76 -1.59 35.95 4.99
C PRO A 76 -1.71 37.34 4.32
N SER A 77 -2.69 37.62 3.46
CA SER A 77 -2.95 39.02 3.07
C SER A 77 -3.82 39.69 4.14
N LEU A 78 -3.19 40.29 5.14
CA LEU A 78 -3.80 41.35 5.95
C LEU A 78 -3.88 42.61 5.07
N PHE A 79 -5.00 42.78 4.41
CA PHE A 79 -5.51 44.06 3.91
C PHE A 79 -6.98 44.16 4.25
#